data_AF-A0A377JX51-F1
#
_entry.id   AF-A0A377JX51-F1
#
_cell.length_a   1.000
_cell.length_b   1.000
_cell.length_c   1.000
_cell.angle_alpha   90.00
_cell.angle_beta   90.00
_cell.angle_gamma   90.00
#
_symmetry.space_group_name_H-M   'P 1'
#
loop_
_entity.id
_entity.type
_entity.pdbx_description
1 polymer ?
#
loop_
_entity_poly.entity_id
_entity_poly.type
_entity_poly.pdbx_seq_one_letter_code
_entity_poly.pdbx_strand_id
1 'polypeptide(L)'
;MINKAKALKSLSTLIILTLFVYFMKGCAEPKVVFKEVKVPVACDVKERKKPLKNANVLEYLKEVLVYAEGLEKDLNYCKGKK
;
A
#
# COMPACT_ATOMS: atom_id res chain seq x y z
N MET A 1 28.92 25.18 -50.81
CA MET A 1 28.11 23.98 -50.50
C MET A 1 28.00 23.65 -48.99
N ILE A 2 28.44 24.54 -48.08
CA ILE A 2 28.61 24.22 -46.64
C ILE A 2 27.28 24.33 -45.82
N ASN A 3 26.26 25.03 -46.34
CA ASN A 3 25.03 25.31 -45.59
C ASN A 3 24.01 24.15 -45.53
N LYS A 4 23.99 23.25 -46.53
CA LYS A 4 23.02 22.13 -46.56
C LYS A 4 23.30 21.07 -45.49
N ALA A 5 24.58 20.75 -45.26
CA ALA A 5 24.99 19.79 -44.25
C ALA A 5 24.73 20.30 -42.81
N LYS A 6 24.84 21.62 -42.60
CA LYS A 6 24.55 22.27 -41.31
C LYS A 6 23.05 22.34 -41.03
N ALA A 7 22.24 22.62 -42.05
CA ALA A 7 20.78 22.62 -41.97
C ALA A 7 20.20 21.22 -41.71
N LEU A 8 20.77 20.17 -42.32
CA LEU A 8 20.32 18.79 -42.09
C LEU A 8 20.63 18.30 -40.66
N LYS A 9 21.81 18.65 -40.13
CA LYS A 9 22.16 18.40 -38.72
C LYS A 9 21.25 19.17 -37.77
N SER A 10 20.99 20.45 -38.04
CA SER A 10 20.09 21.30 -37.25
C SER A 10 18.65 20.75 -37.22
N LEU A 11 18.14 20.31 -38.38
CA LEU A 11 16.82 19.71 -38.50
C LEU A 11 16.72 18.39 -37.74
N SER A 12 17.73 17.53 -37.86
CA SER A 12 17.81 16.27 -37.10
C SER A 12 17.85 16.50 -35.59
N THR A 13 18.63 17.49 -35.12
CA THR A 13 18.67 17.84 -33.69
C THR A 13 17.34 18.40 -33.18
N LEU A 14 16.60 19.16 -33.99
CA LEU A 14 15.27 19.67 -33.65
C LEU A 14 14.26 18.53 -33.48
N ILE A 15 14.28 17.55 -34.38
CA ILE A 15 13.40 16.37 -34.34
C ILE A 15 13.66 15.53 -33.08
N ILE A 16 14.95 15.27 -32.76
CA ILE A 16 15.35 14.52 -31.56
C ILE A 16 14.89 15.24 -30.29
N LEU A 17 15.05 16.57 -30.23
CA LEU A 17 14.62 17.36 -29.08
C LEU A 17 13.10 17.31 -28.88
N THR A 18 12.32 17.41 -29.96
CA THR A 18 10.86 17.27 -29.87
C THR A 18 10.41 15.88 -29.43
N LEU A 19 11.05 14.83 -29.93
CA LEU A 19 10.77 13.44 -29.51
C LEU A 19 11.09 13.22 -28.02
N PHE A 20 12.18 13.79 -27.54
CA PHE A 20 12.57 13.72 -26.13
C PHE A 20 11.54 14.39 -25.21
N VAL A 21 11.03 15.57 -25.58
CA VAL A 21 9.99 16.28 -24.82
C VAL A 21 8.67 15.49 -24.76
N TYR A 22 8.27 14.83 -25.86
CA TYR A 22 7.09 13.96 -25.86
C TYR A 22 7.27 12.74 -24.96
N PHE A 23 8.47 12.14 -24.94
CA PHE A 23 8.78 11.00 -24.08
C PHE A 23 8.74 11.35 -22.58
N MET A 24 9.02 12.61 -22.23
CA MET A 24 8.99 13.11 -20.86
C MET A 24 7.58 13.45 -20.33
N LYS A 25 6.50 13.18 -21.09
CA LYS A 25 5.11 13.34 -20.63
C LYS A 25 4.59 12.19 -19.74
N GLY A 26 5.43 11.20 -19.42
CA GLY A 26 5.01 9.86 -18.95
C GLY A 26 4.34 9.70 -17.58
N CYS A 27 4.19 10.74 -16.74
CA CYS A 27 3.63 10.55 -15.38
C CYS A 27 2.66 11.63 -14.89
N ALA A 28 2.17 12.51 -15.77
CA ALA A 28 1.32 13.64 -15.37
C ALA A 28 -0.18 13.44 -15.63
N GLU A 29 -0.62 12.21 -15.92
CA GLU A 29 -2.06 11.90 -15.92
C GLU A 29 -2.51 11.59 -14.48
N PRO A 30 -3.36 12.43 -13.86
CA PRO A 30 -3.96 12.07 -12.60
C PRO A 30 -5.03 11.00 -12.86
N LYS A 31 -4.61 9.73 -12.96
CA LYS A 31 -5.52 8.59 -12.83
C LYS A 31 -5.89 8.46 -11.36
N VAL A 32 -6.83 9.29 -10.91
CA VAL A 32 -7.48 9.12 -9.61
C VAL A 32 -8.36 7.88 -9.71
N VAL A 33 -7.80 6.73 -9.35
CA VAL A 33 -8.54 5.46 -9.31
C VAL A 33 -9.30 5.41 -7.98
N PHE A 34 -10.58 5.79 -8.01
CA PHE A 34 -11.46 5.56 -6.87
C PHE A 34 -11.69 4.06 -6.73
N LYS A 35 -11.34 3.53 -5.55
CA LYS A 35 -11.61 2.14 -5.20
C LYS A 35 -12.70 2.14 -4.15
N GLU A 36 -13.73 1.33 -4.37
CA GLU A 36 -14.70 1.04 -3.34
C GLU A 36 -14.00 0.31 -2.19
N VAL A 37 -14.03 0.91 -1.00
CA VAL A 37 -13.48 0.30 0.22
C VAL A 37 -14.63 -0.04 1.14
N LYS A 38 -14.56 -1.23 1.75
CA LYS A 38 -15.53 -1.63 2.78
C LYS A 38 -15.19 -0.90 4.07
N VAL A 39 -16.17 -0.20 4.64
CA VAL A 39 -16.04 0.42 5.96
C VAL A 39 -16.12 -0.67 7.01
N PRO A 40 -15.14 -0.77 7.94
CA PRO A 40 -15.21 -1.75 9.01
C PRO A 40 -16.39 -1.41 9.92
N VAL A 41 -17.36 -2.32 10.02
CA VAL A 41 -18.45 -2.25 10.99
C VAL A 41 -17.98 -2.78 12.34
N ALA A 42 -18.53 -2.23 13.42
CA ALA A 42 -18.26 -2.74 14.76
C ALA A 42 -18.70 -4.22 14.84
N CYS A 43 -17.81 -5.07 15.34
CA CYS A 43 -18.09 -6.48 15.54
C CYS A 43 -18.66 -6.68 16.94
N ASP A 44 -19.73 -7.48 17.06
CA ASP A 44 -20.37 -7.76 18.35
C ASP A 44 -19.57 -8.80 19.14
N VAL A 45 -18.41 -8.38 19.64
CA VAL A 45 -17.55 -9.20 20.51
C VAL A 45 -17.24 -8.43 21.78
N LYS A 46 -17.33 -9.11 22.91
CA LYS A 46 -16.92 -8.54 24.18
C LYS A 46 -15.41 -8.36 24.21
N GLU A 47 -14.95 -7.17 24.59
CA GLU A 47 -13.53 -6.90 24.77
C GLU A 47 -12.90 -7.84 25.81
N ARG A 48 -11.77 -8.47 25.44
CA ARG A 48 -11.04 -9.36 26.33
C ARG A 48 -10.14 -8.56 27.26
N LYS A 49 -10.10 -8.97 28.54
CA LYS A 49 -9.20 -8.36 29.52
C LYS A 49 -7.76 -8.76 29.19
N LYS A 50 -6.93 -7.77 28.88
CA LYS A 50 -5.49 -7.97 28.65
C LYS A 50 -4.82 -8.50 29.93
N PRO A 51 -3.98 -9.55 29.84
CA PRO A 51 -3.22 -10.04 30.99
C PRO A 51 -2.24 -8.97 31.48
N LEU A 52 -2.16 -8.82 32.80
CA LEU A 52 -1.22 -7.91 33.45
C LEU A 52 0.10 -8.64 33.64
N LYS A 53 1.22 -7.93 33.56
CA LYS A 53 2.53 -8.57 33.75
C LYS A 53 2.69 -9.06 35.20
N ASN A 54 2.72 -10.38 35.39
CA ASN A 54 2.93 -11.04 36.68
C ASN A 54 4.44 -11.18 36.97
N ALA A 55 4.80 -11.35 38.25
CA ALA A 55 6.17 -11.68 38.64
C ALA A 55 6.58 -13.10 38.20
N ASN A 56 5.61 -14.02 38.10
CA ASN A 56 5.82 -15.37 37.61
C ASN A 56 5.65 -15.42 36.08
N VAL A 57 6.76 -15.61 35.37
CA VAL A 57 6.83 -15.60 33.90
C VAL A 57 6.02 -16.71 33.27
N LEU A 58 6.01 -17.91 33.87
CA LEU A 58 5.32 -19.06 33.30
C LEU A 58 3.79 -18.89 33.37
N GLU A 59 3.31 -18.33 34.47
CA GLU A 59 1.90 -18.00 34.67
C GLU A 59 1.44 -16.89 33.71
N TYR A 60 2.24 -15.82 33.60
CA TYR A 60 2.00 -14.76 32.61
C TYR A 60 1.95 -15.30 31.18
N LEU A 61 2.91 -16.18 30.81
CA LEU A 61 2.95 -16.77 29.48
C LEU A 61 1.67 -17.57 29.18
N LYS A 62 1.18 -18.35 30.16
CA LYS A 62 -0.07 -19.10 30.01
C LYS A 62 -1.25 -18.17 29.77
N GLU A 63 -1.36 -17.09 30.54
CA GLU A 63 -2.43 -16.09 30.35
C GLU A 63 -2.36 -15.40 28.99
N VAL A 64 -1.15 -15.06 28.53
CA VAL A 64 -0.92 -14.46 27.21
C VAL A 64 -1.32 -15.41 26.09
N LEU A 65 -1.01 -16.70 26.21
CA LEU A 65 -1.41 -17.70 25.21
C LEU A 65 -2.93 -17.84 25.13
N VAL A 66 -3.62 -17.91 26.27
CA VAL A 66 -5.09 -17.95 26.31
C VAL A 66 -5.71 -16.68 25.73
N TYR A 67 -5.13 -15.52 26.03
CA TYR A 67 -5.56 -14.23 25.46
C TYR A 67 -5.40 -14.20 23.94
N ALA A 68 -4.27 -14.70 23.41
CA ALA A 68 -4.01 -14.77 21.97
C ALA A 68 -4.98 -15.72 21.25
N GLU A 69 -5.21 -16.92 21.78
CA GLU A 69 -6.18 -17.86 21.21
C GLU A 69 -7.60 -17.26 21.17
N GLY A 70 -7.98 -16.54 22.23
CA GLY A 70 -9.24 -15.82 22.29
C GLY A 70 -9.36 -14.75 21.20
N LEU A 71 -8.31 -13.95 21.00
CA LEU A 71 -8.27 -12.93 19.95
C LEU A 71 -8.37 -13.53 18.55
N GLU A 72 -7.71 -14.67 18.29
CA GLU A 72 -7.80 -15.34 16.98
C GLU A 72 -9.23 -15.80 16.68
N LYS A 73 -9.92 -16.38 17.67
CA LYS A 73 -11.32 -16.79 17.53
C LYS A 73 -12.23 -15.60 17.24
N ASP A 74 -12.07 -14.51 17.99
CA ASP A 74 -12.86 -13.29 17.82
C ASP A 74 -12.62 -12.66 16.44
N LEU A 75 -11.36 -12.61 16.00
CA LEU A 75 -10.99 -12.06 14.71
C LEU A 75 -11.53 -12.90 13.55
N ASN A 76 -11.54 -14.23 13.69
CA ASN A 76 -12.14 -15.12 12.70
C ASN A 76 -13.65 -14.91 12.59
N TYR A 77 -14.34 -14.81 13.72
CA TYR A 77 -15.75 -14.46 13.76
C TYR A 77 -16.02 -13.12 13.06
N CYS A 78 -15.26 -12.07 13.40
CA CYS A 78 -15.44 -10.74 12.79
C CYS A 78 -15.12 -10.69 11.30
N LYS A 79 -14.25 -11.56 10.81
CA LYS A 79 -13.96 -11.70 9.38
C LYS A 79 -15.00 -12.55 8.65
N GLY A 80 -16.01 -13.08 9.35
CA GLY A 80 -16.97 -14.04 8.80
C GLY A 80 -16.32 -15.37 8.39
N LYS A 81 -15.15 -15.69 8.95
CA LYS A 81 -14.51 -16.99 8.77
C LYS A 81 -15.16 -17.96 9.75
N LYS A 82 -15.77 -19.03 9.23
CA LYS A 82 -16.29 -20.14 10.03
C LYS A 82 -15.15 -20.91 10.69
#